data_AF-A0A2D6KBP3-F1
#
_entry.id   AF-A0A2D6KBP3-F1
#
_cell.length_a   1.000
_cell.length_b   1.000
_cell.length_c   1.000
_cell.angle_alpha   90.00
_cell.angle_beta   90.00
_cell.angle_gamma   90.00
#
_symmetry.space_group_name_H-M   'P 1'
#
loop_
_entity.id
_entity.type
_entity.pdbx_description
1 polymer ?
#
loop_
_entity_poly.entity_id
_entity_poly.type
_entity_poly.pdbx_seq_one_letter_code
_entity_poly.pdbx_strand_id
1 'polypeptide(L)'
;MKIGNRILLTLIIFAAGVSLAAAKSPPPGVGGAASVPANILIMLDNSGSMGNSATSRMAQAKAVINALVTDPDLSSDVQFGLMEWNSKNPCVRCPIGPTSNNCIITTALPEIESDGGTSPHSAFVEVQDYFDGNSYNRCGGQGSCYYFPGAVNSCVVWSDSGSPIDPALACQVTAIVFISDGSYGGSPEIPAAQLHAQGIDTYVVGFMMGNNTNYNNLALAGGTVAPLYTNNQAQLLQALKAAILQIVASRQASSAPAVIPASYSGSGYILQSSFTVEGEHQWPGHLMKYELDGDAKPKPNPVWDAGEELDNRTAASRNIWTVGKGLCSGANLPSGINNFTVANASDLACALYDGNDTPYSALDTANLIRFVRGVDSYDEDSDGSILDERWKLADIYHSELRIVGPPALEVSGDAAANTGLYYRWQKGYETFKNANSSRPEVVYVGSNTGMLHAFDYATGEELWAFIPPAMLPRLREMVSFTANTSNSIYGVDGSPIVRDVYMNGNWKTVLISGMRQGGKSYFALDVTDVANPGYLFGFSNNPADGEVQCWDACGEWP
;
A
#
# COMPACT_ATOMS: atom_id res chain seq x y z
N MET A 1 -3.20 70.64 10.64
CA MET A 1 -4.45 70.66 9.84
C MET A 1 -4.24 69.77 8.61
N LYS A 2 -4.95 68.62 8.56
CA LYS A 2 -5.17 67.68 7.43
C LYS A 2 -3.93 66.99 6.80
N ILE A 3 -3.69 65.69 7.07
CA ILE A 3 -4.27 64.45 6.47
C ILE A 3 -3.77 64.22 5.03
N GLY A 4 -3.01 63.13 4.85
CA GLY A 4 -2.58 62.60 3.54
C GLY A 4 -2.01 61.19 3.69
N ASN A 5 -2.84 60.21 3.34
CA ASN A 5 -2.73 58.77 3.55
C ASN A 5 -1.55 58.10 2.80
N ARG A 6 -0.67 57.36 3.50
CA ARG A 6 0.26 56.36 2.91
C ARG A 6 0.52 55.23 3.91
N ILE A 7 -0.40 54.27 3.98
CA ILE A 7 -0.12 52.94 4.52
C ILE A 7 0.26 52.08 3.31
N LEU A 8 1.55 51.77 3.19
CA LEU A 8 2.04 50.76 2.27
C LEU A 8 1.92 49.41 3.00
N LEU A 9 1.02 48.57 2.50
CA LEU A 9 0.77 47.22 3.00
C LEU A 9 1.96 46.33 2.62
N THR A 10 2.85 46.06 3.57
CA THR A 10 3.85 44.99 3.46
C THR A 10 3.16 43.68 3.80
N LEU A 11 2.54 43.02 2.82
CA LEU A 11 2.10 41.64 2.97
C LEU A 11 3.21 40.72 2.46
N ILE A 12 4.15 40.40 3.36
CA ILE A 12 5.01 39.22 3.19
C ILE A 12 4.08 38.03 3.37
N ILE A 13 3.77 37.36 2.27
CA ILE A 13 3.13 36.04 2.29
C ILE A 13 4.14 35.10 2.92
N PHE A 14 4.02 34.88 4.23
CA PHE A 14 4.56 33.71 4.89
C PHE A 14 3.74 32.53 4.36
N ALA A 15 4.23 31.90 3.29
CA ALA A 15 3.76 30.58 2.91
C ALA A 15 4.23 29.63 4.02
N ALA A 16 3.41 29.47 5.05
CA ALA A 16 3.49 28.30 5.91
C ALA A 16 3.23 27.10 4.99
N GLY A 17 4.29 26.39 4.62
CA GLY A 17 4.20 25.09 4.01
C GLY A 17 3.56 24.15 5.02
N VAL A 18 2.24 24.03 4.99
CA VAL A 18 1.53 22.98 5.69
C VAL A 18 1.84 21.70 4.91
N SER A 19 2.76 20.89 5.42
CA SER A 19 2.91 19.52 4.93
C SER A 19 1.64 18.77 5.29
N LEU A 20 0.74 18.62 4.31
CA LEU A 20 -0.29 17.60 4.39
C LEU A 20 0.46 16.26 4.46
N ALA A 21 0.33 15.55 5.58
CA ALA A 21 0.77 14.16 5.66
C ALA A 21 -0.07 13.38 4.65
N ALA A 22 0.52 13.07 3.49
CA ALA A 22 -0.11 12.24 2.48
C ALA A 22 0.16 10.78 2.85
N ALA A 23 -0.88 9.94 2.80
CA ALA A 23 -0.73 8.49 2.93
C ALA A 23 0.35 7.96 1.98
N LYS A 24 1.07 6.92 2.40
CA LYS A 24 2.13 6.33 1.58
C LYS A 24 1.61 5.87 0.21
N SER A 25 2.43 6.06 -0.82
CA SER A 25 2.13 5.54 -2.16
C SER A 25 2.11 4.00 -2.16
N PRO A 26 1.20 3.37 -2.93
CA PRO A 26 1.25 1.94 -3.24
C PRO A 26 2.59 1.53 -3.90
N PRO A 27 2.97 0.24 -3.83
CA PRO A 27 4.29 -0.19 -4.28
C PRO A 27 4.45 0.01 -5.78
N PRO A 28 5.61 0.51 -6.25
CA PRO A 28 5.94 0.44 -7.67
C PRO A 28 6.09 -1.03 -8.07
N GLY A 29 5.31 -1.52 -9.04
CA GLY A 29 5.50 -2.84 -9.63
C GLY A 29 5.17 -4.05 -8.73
N VAL A 30 3.89 -4.25 -8.38
CA VAL A 30 3.32 -5.56 -7.95
C VAL A 30 3.28 -6.57 -9.12
N GLY A 31 4.39 -6.71 -9.83
CA GLY A 31 4.60 -7.57 -10.98
C GLY A 31 5.96 -8.25 -10.87
N GLY A 32 6.07 -9.19 -9.94
CA GLY A 32 7.32 -9.85 -9.56
C GLY A 32 7.50 -11.29 -10.07
N ALA A 33 6.98 -11.66 -11.25
CA ALA A 33 7.46 -12.77 -12.08
C ALA A 33 6.76 -12.70 -13.45
N ALA A 34 7.46 -12.16 -14.46
CA ALA A 34 6.95 -11.91 -15.83
C ALA A 34 5.67 -11.03 -15.86
N SER A 35 5.81 -9.71 -15.67
CA SER A 35 4.65 -8.81 -15.57
C SER A 35 3.88 -8.71 -16.89
N VAL A 36 2.74 -9.40 -16.95
CA VAL A 36 1.70 -9.07 -17.92
C VAL A 36 1.15 -7.70 -17.51
N PRO A 37 1.22 -6.65 -18.35
CA PRO A 37 0.69 -5.33 -18.00
C PRO A 37 -0.83 -5.37 -17.82
N ALA A 38 -1.38 -4.45 -17.02
CA ALA A 38 -2.83 -4.38 -16.80
C ALA A 38 -3.49 -3.72 -18.01
N ASN A 39 -4.61 -4.26 -18.46
CA ASN A 39 -5.41 -3.69 -19.52
C ASN A 39 -6.42 -2.69 -18.92
N ILE A 40 -6.27 -1.40 -19.22
CA ILE A 40 -7.18 -0.37 -18.72
C ILE A 40 -7.89 0.31 -19.89
N LEU A 41 -9.20 0.13 -20.01
CA LEU A 41 -10.01 0.87 -20.97
C LEU A 41 -10.55 2.15 -20.34
N ILE A 42 -10.13 3.31 -20.84
CA ILE A 42 -10.72 4.60 -20.47
C ILE A 42 -11.95 4.83 -21.36
N MET A 43 -13.12 4.91 -20.75
CA MET A 43 -14.38 5.28 -21.40
C MET A 43 -14.65 6.76 -21.15
N LEU A 44 -14.30 7.60 -22.12
CA LEU A 44 -14.47 9.05 -22.04
C LEU A 44 -15.84 9.47 -22.60
N ASP A 45 -16.70 9.99 -21.73
CA ASP A 45 -17.92 10.69 -22.13
C ASP A 45 -17.55 11.87 -23.04
N ASN A 46 -18.08 11.86 -24.26
CA ASN A 46 -17.99 12.98 -25.19
C ASN A 46 -19.36 13.56 -25.53
N SER A 47 -20.32 13.47 -24.61
CA SER A 47 -21.59 14.18 -24.69
C SER A 47 -21.41 15.70 -24.65
N GLY A 48 -22.39 16.44 -25.19
CA GLY A 48 -22.31 17.89 -25.31
C GLY A 48 -22.13 18.65 -24.00
N SER A 49 -22.46 18.06 -22.84
CA SER A 49 -22.23 18.67 -21.51
C SER A 49 -20.75 18.87 -21.20
N MET A 50 -19.87 18.06 -21.80
CA MET A 50 -18.43 18.15 -21.60
C MET A 50 -17.81 19.42 -22.23
N GLY A 51 -18.44 19.98 -23.26
CA GLY A 51 -18.09 21.24 -23.92
C GLY A 51 -16.78 21.24 -24.73
N ASN A 52 -16.67 22.13 -25.73
CA ASN A 52 -15.51 22.20 -26.65
C ASN A 52 -14.57 23.41 -26.46
N SER A 53 -14.77 24.22 -25.41
CA SER A 53 -13.87 25.35 -25.14
C SER A 53 -12.53 24.88 -24.55
N ALA A 54 -11.49 25.73 -24.65
CA ALA A 54 -10.16 25.42 -24.09
C ALA A 54 -10.14 25.23 -22.55
N THR A 55 -11.19 25.66 -21.86
CA THR A 55 -11.38 25.51 -20.41
C THR A 55 -12.50 24.53 -20.04
N SER A 56 -13.04 23.81 -21.02
CA SER A 56 -14.17 22.90 -20.82
C SER A 56 -13.79 21.67 -20.01
N ARG A 57 -14.80 20.88 -19.61
CA ARG A 57 -14.59 19.59 -18.95
C ARG A 57 -13.87 18.62 -19.88
N MET A 58 -14.22 18.61 -21.17
CA MET A 58 -13.50 17.83 -22.18
C MET A 58 -12.02 18.21 -22.24
N ALA A 59 -11.68 19.50 -22.25
CA ALA A 59 -10.29 19.94 -22.29
C ALA A 59 -9.51 19.47 -21.04
N GLN A 60 -10.12 19.55 -19.85
CA GLN A 60 -9.53 19.07 -18.61
C GLN A 60 -9.38 17.54 -18.58
N ALA A 61 -10.40 16.80 -19.00
CA ALA A 61 -10.36 15.34 -19.06
C ALA A 61 -9.27 14.85 -20.03
N LYS A 62 -9.14 15.47 -21.21
CA LYS A 62 -8.07 15.18 -22.17
C LYS A 62 -6.69 15.45 -21.57
N ALA A 63 -6.51 16.57 -20.86
CA ALA A 63 -5.24 16.90 -20.21
C ALA A 63 -4.86 15.86 -19.14
N VAL A 64 -5.85 15.39 -18.36
CA VAL A 64 -5.65 14.33 -17.36
C VAL A 64 -5.30 13.00 -18.01
N ILE A 65 -6.06 12.57 -19.03
CA ILE A 65 -5.77 11.32 -19.75
C ILE A 65 -4.37 11.36 -20.35
N ASN A 66 -3.99 12.48 -20.97
CA ASN A 66 -2.63 12.67 -21.48
C ASN A 66 -1.58 12.53 -20.37
N ALA A 67 -1.80 13.15 -19.20
CA ALA A 67 -0.89 13.03 -18.07
C ALA A 67 -0.78 11.58 -17.55
N LEU A 68 -1.87 10.82 -17.52
CA LEU A 68 -1.89 9.42 -17.08
C LEU A 68 -1.13 8.50 -18.05
N VAL A 69 -1.40 8.58 -19.36
CA VAL A 69 -0.79 7.68 -20.35
C VAL A 69 0.68 8.01 -20.65
N THR A 70 1.14 9.19 -20.23
CA THR A 70 2.54 9.62 -20.30
C THR A 70 3.29 9.49 -18.97
N ASP A 71 2.61 9.07 -17.91
CA ASP A 71 3.22 8.89 -16.59
C ASP A 71 4.19 7.68 -16.64
N PRO A 72 5.49 7.86 -16.38
CA PRO A 72 6.46 6.77 -16.36
C PRO A 72 6.14 5.71 -15.28
N ASP A 73 5.48 6.11 -14.19
CA ASP A 73 5.11 5.22 -13.09
C ASP A 73 3.95 4.28 -13.47
N LEU A 74 3.18 4.60 -14.52
CA LEU A 74 2.02 3.82 -14.96
C LEU A 74 2.25 3.13 -16.31
N SER A 75 2.94 3.80 -17.23
CA SER A 75 3.09 3.35 -18.63
C SER A 75 3.93 2.08 -18.81
N SER A 76 4.67 1.65 -17.78
CA SER A 76 5.40 0.37 -17.78
C SER A 76 4.56 -0.81 -17.29
N ASP A 77 3.54 -0.55 -16.46
CA ASP A 77 2.71 -1.57 -15.81
C ASP A 77 1.29 -1.66 -16.41
N VAL A 78 0.92 -0.72 -17.27
CA VAL A 78 -0.44 -0.57 -17.82
C VAL A 78 -0.42 -0.41 -19.34
N GLN A 79 -1.27 -1.19 -20.02
CA GLN A 79 -1.70 -0.96 -21.39
C GLN A 79 -3.03 -0.22 -21.37
N PHE A 80 -3.00 1.05 -21.78
CA PHE A 80 -4.22 1.83 -21.87
C PHE A 80 -4.98 1.54 -23.17
N GLY A 81 -6.29 1.69 -23.14
CA GLY A 81 -7.17 1.86 -24.29
C GLY A 81 -8.00 3.11 -24.09
N LEU A 82 -8.50 3.68 -25.18
CA LEU A 82 -9.41 4.82 -25.12
C LEU A 82 -10.60 4.59 -26.03
N MET A 83 -11.77 4.77 -25.45
CA MET A 83 -13.06 4.76 -26.10
C MET A 83 -13.73 6.11 -25.87
N GLU A 84 -14.40 6.62 -26.90
CA GLU A 84 -15.33 7.74 -26.75
C GLU A 84 -16.77 7.23 -26.79
N TRP A 85 -17.67 7.91 -26.08
CA TRP A 85 -19.08 7.54 -26.12
C TRP A 85 -20.02 8.72 -25.80
N ASN A 86 -21.16 8.69 -26.46
CA ASN A 86 -22.31 9.59 -26.27
C ASN A 86 -23.58 8.89 -26.81
N SER A 87 -24.66 9.64 -27.06
CA SER A 87 -25.93 9.13 -27.58
C SER A 87 -25.93 8.81 -29.08
N LYS A 88 -24.80 8.95 -29.78
CA LYS A 88 -24.66 8.64 -31.20
C LYS A 88 -24.10 7.23 -31.33
N ASN A 89 -22.80 7.08 -31.60
CA ASN A 89 -22.16 5.78 -31.72
C ASN A 89 -20.99 5.69 -30.75
N PRO A 90 -21.06 4.85 -29.71
CA PRO A 90 -19.89 4.51 -28.91
C PRO A 90 -18.85 3.83 -29.79
N CYS A 91 -17.57 4.19 -29.64
CA CYS A 91 -16.52 3.56 -30.45
C CYS A 91 -15.16 3.62 -29.76
N VAL A 92 -14.37 2.57 -29.98
CA VAL A 92 -12.99 2.48 -29.53
C VAL A 92 -12.11 3.31 -30.47
N ARG A 93 -11.43 4.32 -29.93
CA ARG A 93 -10.45 5.14 -30.67
C ARG A 93 -9.11 4.41 -30.76
N CYS A 94 -8.66 3.93 -29.61
CA CYS A 94 -7.38 3.26 -29.44
C CYS A 94 -7.60 1.96 -28.68
N PRO A 95 -7.54 0.80 -29.37
CA PRO A 95 -7.59 -0.50 -28.71
C PRO A 95 -6.45 -0.64 -27.71
N ILE A 96 -6.70 -1.33 -26.60
CA ILE A 96 -5.68 -1.71 -25.63
C ILE A 96 -4.58 -2.50 -26.31
N GLY A 97 -3.33 -2.08 -26.11
CA GLY A 97 -2.18 -2.75 -26.66
C GLY A 97 -0.91 -1.89 -26.63
N PRO A 98 0.21 -2.43 -27.13
CA PRO A 98 1.55 -1.83 -26.96
C PRO A 98 1.72 -0.44 -27.57
N THR A 99 0.92 -0.10 -28.59
CA THR A 99 0.98 1.17 -29.32
C THR A 99 -0.09 2.16 -28.89
N SER A 100 -0.95 1.78 -27.94
CA SER A 100 -2.16 2.53 -27.62
C SER A 100 -1.86 3.90 -27.02
N ASN A 101 -0.89 4.03 -26.12
CA ASN A 101 -0.54 5.33 -25.52
C ASN A 101 -0.19 6.37 -26.61
N ASN A 102 0.56 5.96 -27.62
CA ASN A 102 0.88 6.84 -28.75
C ASN A 102 -0.36 7.19 -29.58
N CYS A 103 -1.26 6.22 -29.83
CA CYS A 103 -2.55 6.48 -30.48
C CYS A 103 -3.39 7.50 -29.69
N ILE A 104 -3.45 7.34 -28.36
CA ILE A 104 -4.23 8.21 -27.47
C ILE A 104 -3.75 9.65 -27.58
N ILE A 105 -2.44 9.87 -27.42
CA ILE A 105 -1.82 11.20 -27.40
C ILE A 105 -1.89 11.87 -28.77
N THR A 106 -1.57 11.13 -29.84
CA THR A 106 -1.33 11.75 -31.15
C THR A 106 -2.55 11.78 -32.06
N THR A 107 -3.50 10.84 -31.90
CA THR A 107 -4.61 10.67 -32.85
C THR A 107 -5.99 10.67 -32.22
N ALA A 108 -6.14 10.35 -30.93
CA ALA A 108 -7.45 10.35 -30.29
C ALA A 108 -7.73 11.67 -29.58
N LEU A 109 -6.97 12.01 -28.54
CA LEU A 109 -7.24 13.21 -27.73
C LEU A 109 -7.30 14.52 -28.53
N PRO A 110 -6.47 14.76 -29.57
CA PRO A 110 -6.60 15.95 -30.40
C PRO A 110 -7.94 16.02 -31.14
N GLU A 111 -8.50 14.88 -31.51
CA GLU A 111 -9.60 14.75 -32.46
C GLU A 111 -10.99 14.61 -31.80
N ILE A 112 -11.06 14.14 -30.55
CA ILE A 112 -12.34 13.94 -29.82
C ILE A 112 -13.03 15.29 -29.59
N GLU A 113 -14.29 15.43 -29.96
CA GLU A 113 -15.10 16.62 -29.63
C GLU A 113 -16.36 16.20 -28.88
N SER A 114 -16.87 17.11 -28.05
CA SER A 114 -18.14 16.92 -27.32
C SER A 114 -19.34 17.19 -28.22
N ASP A 115 -20.28 16.25 -28.26
CA ASP A 115 -21.52 16.30 -29.04
C ASP A 115 -22.52 15.23 -28.56
N GLY A 116 -23.80 15.35 -28.88
CA GLY A 116 -24.83 14.38 -28.49
C GLY A 116 -25.18 14.39 -26.99
N GLY A 117 -25.97 13.40 -26.56
CA GLY A 117 -26.38 13.19 -25.17
C GLY A 117 -25.59 12.11 -24.45
N THR A 118 -25.92 11.84 -23.19
CA THR A 118 -25.20 10.88 -22.33
C THR A 118 -25.91 9.51 -22.35
N SER A 119 -25.37 8.53 -23.08
CA SER A 119 -25.94 7.18 -23.24
C SER A 119 -24.92 6.08 -22.91
N PRO A 120 -24.66 5.81 -21.63
CA PRO A 120 -23.64 4.84 -21.23
C PRO A 120 -24.06 3.39 -21.51
N HIS A 121 -25.36 3.06 -21.52
CA HIS A 121 -25.80 1.68 -21.75
C HIS A 121 -25.29 1.12 -23.09
N SER A 122 -25.43 1.88 -24.19
CA SER A 122 -24.88 1.51 -25.49
C SER A 122 -23.35 1.42 -25.47
N ALA A 123 -22.68 2.25 -24.67
CA ALA A 123 -21.23 2.20 -24.54
C ALA A 123 -20.77 0.91 -23.85
N PHE A 124 -21.44 0.49 -22.77
CA PHE A 124 -21.11 -0.76 -22.09
C PHE A 124 -21.39 -1.99 -22.96
N VAL A 125 -22.46 -1.99 -23.78
CA VAL A 125 -22.71 -3.06 -24.76
C VAL A 125 -21.56 -3.16 -25.77
N GLU A 126 -21.10 -2.03 -26.30
CA GLU A 126 -19.96 -1.98 -27.21
C GLU A 126 -18.66 -2.49 -26.55
N VAL A 127 -18.46 -2.18 -25.27
CA VAL A 127 -17.31 -2.64 -24.49
C VAL A 127 -17.36 -4.15 -24.23
N GLN A 128 -18.55 -4.72 -24.02
CA GLN A 128 -18.72 -6.18 -23.95
C GLN A 128 -18.30 -6.84 -25.24
N ASP A 129 -18.77 -6.33 -26.39
CA ASP A 129 -18.37 -6.87 -27.68
C ASP A 129 -16.85 -6.77 -27.90
N TYR A 130 -16.23 -5.68 -27.45
CA TYR A 130 -14.78 -5.51 -27.50
C TYR A 130 -14.03 -6.54 -26.63
N PHE A 131 -14.44 -6.75 -25.38
CA PHE A 131 -13.77 -7.68 -24.47
C PHE A 131 -14.08 -9.16 -24.77
N ASP A 132 -15.26 -9.47 -25.28
CA ASP A 132 -15.63 -10.83 -25.73
C ASP A 132 -14.95 -11.19 -27.07
N GLY A 133 -14.35 -10.21 -27.75
CA GLY A 133 -13.71 -10.38 -29.05
C GLY A 133 -14.69 -10.48 -30.22
N ASN A 134 -15.93 -10.03 -30.02
CA ASN A 134 -16.93 -9.87 -31.07
C ASN A 134 -16.57 -8.70 -32.00
N SER A 135 -17.43 -8.43 -32.98
CA SER A 135 -17.28 -7.25 -33.82
C SER A 135 -17.69 -6.00 -33.03
N TYR A 136 -16.80 -5.00 -33.01
CA TYR A 136 -17.03 -3.73 -32.33
C TYR A 136 -16.71 -2.54 -33.24
N ASN A 137 -17.24 -1.37 -32.90
CA ASN A 137 -17.06 -0.10 -33.57
C ASN A 137 -15.70 0.51 -33.22
N ARG A 138 -14.87 0.71 -34.24
CA ARG A 138 -13.61 1.42 -34.15
C ARG A 138 -13.69 2.73 -34.93
N CYS A 139 -13.05 3.77 -34.42
CA CYS A 139 -13.19 5.10 -35.01
C CYS A 139 -11.91 5.94 -34.98
N GLY A 140 -11.80 6.88 -35.93
CA GLY A 140 -10.64 7.74 -36.12
C GLY A 140 -10.97 9.01 -36.91
N GLY A 141 -10.20 10.08 -36.71
CA GLY A 141 -10.40 11.39 -37.33
C GLY A 141 -11.27 12.35 -36.51
N GLN A 142 -11.38 13.61 -36.93
CA GLN A 142 -11.90 14.71 -36.10
C GLN A 142 -13.40 14.61 -35.80
N GLY A 143 -13.79 14.99 -34.58
CA GLY A 143 -15.17 15.14 -34.15
C GLY A 143 -15.79 13.84 -33.62
N SER A 144 -17.02 13.93 -33.08
CA SER A 144 -17.76 12.77 -32.59
C SER A 144 -18.18 11.85 -33.75
N CYS A 145 -17.92 10.57 -33.59
CA CYS A 145 -18.06 9.61 -34.66
C CYS A 145 -19.52 9.20 -34.90
N TYR A 146 -19.92 9.23 -36.17
CA TYR A 146 -21.27 8.90 -36.59
C TYR A 146 -21.27 7.91 -37.75
N TYR A 147 -22.04 6.82 -37.65
CA TYR A 147 -22.28 5.90 -38.76
C TYR A 147 -23.35 6.44 -39.72
N PHE A 148 -22.93 7.15 -40.78
CA PHE A 148 -23.80 7.51 -41.91
C PHE A 148 -23.09 7.20 -43.24
N PRO A 149 -23.75 6.50 -44.20
CA PRO A 149 -23.24 6.37 -45.55
C PRO A 149 -23.13 7.75 -46.22
N GLY A 150 -21.91 8.20 -46.53
CA GLY A 150 -21.65 9.45 -47.24
C GLY A 150 -21.40 10.69 -46.36
N ALA A 151 -21.09 10.54 -45.07
CA ALA A 151 -20.66 11.66 -44.23
C ALA A 151 -19.32 12.23 -44.75
N VAL A 152 -19.27 13.55 -44.95
CA VAL A 152 -18.07 14.32 -45.34
C VAL A 152 -17.39 15.02 -44.16
N ASN A 153 -17.79 14.69 -42.92
CA ASN A 153 -17.19 15.26 -41.72
C ASN A 153 -16.30 14.22 -41.02
N SER A 154 -14.99 14.40 -41.26
CA SER A 154 -13.80 14.08 -40.46
C SER A 154 -13.68 12.82 -39.58
N CYS A 155 -14.69 12.30 -38.88
CA CYS A 155 -14.58 11.01 -38.16
C CYS A 155 -15.15 9.86 -38.99
N VAL A 156 -14.37 8.79 -39.13
CA VAL A 156 -14.70 7.54 -39.81
C VAL A 156 -14.92 6.44 -38.78
N VAL A 157 -15.99 5.67 -38.94
CA VAL A 157 -16.29 4.46 -38.15
C VAL A 157 -16.15 3.23 -39.04
N TRP A 158 -15.49 2.20 -38.55
CA TRP A 158 -15.40 0.88 -39.19
C TRP A 158 -15.55 -0.23 -38.14
N SER A 159 -15.87 -1.44 -38.59
CA SER A 159 -15.90 -2.62 -37.73
C SER A 159 -14.50 -3.18 -37.55
N ASP A 160 -14.12 -3.48 -36.30
CA ASP A 160 -12.93 -4.25 -35.96
C ASP A 160 -13.36 -5.47 -35.11
N SER A 161 -12.42 -6.38 -34.82
CA SER A 161 -12.70 -7.58 -34.02
C SER A 161 -11.46 -8.06 -33.28
N GLY A 162 -11.66 -8.66 -32.11
CA GLY A 162 -10.59 -9.22 -31.29
C GLY A 162 -10.59 -8.66 -29.88
N SER A 163 -10.27 -9.52 -28.91
CA SER A 163 -10.22 -9.17 -27.49
C SER A 163 -8.82 -8.73 -27.08
N PRO A 164 -8.69 -7.71 -26.21
CA PRO A 164 -7.42 -7.41 -25.56
C PRO A 164 -7.08 -8.41 -24.43
N ILE A 165 -8.03 -9.27 -24.05
CA ILE A 165 -7.85 -10.30 -23.02
C ILE A 165 -7.28 -11.55 -23.67
N ASP A 166 -6.08 -11.93 -23.24
CA ASP A 166 -5.41 -13.16 -23.63
C ASP A 166 -5.77 -14.27 -22.64
N PRO A 167 -6.55 -15.30 -23.06
CA PRO A 167 -6.93 -16.39 -22.18
C PRO A 167 -5.74 -17.24 -21.73
N ALA A 168 -4.57 -17.13 -22.37
CA ALA A 168 -3.34 -17.79 -21.93
C ALA A 168 -2.65 -17.06 -20.76
N LEU A 169 -3.02 -15.81 -20.49
CA LEU A 169 -2.46 -14.99 -19.42
C LEU A 169 -3.43 -14.88 -18.25
N ALA A 170 -3.53 -15.96 -17.46
CA ALA A 170 -4.44 -16.05 -16.31
C ALA A 170 -4.29 -14.93 -15.25
N CYS A 171 -3.17 -14.18 -15.27
CA CYS A 171 -2.90 -13.05 -14.39
C CYS A 171 -3.14 -11.67 -15.05
N GLN A 172 -3.67 -11.62 -16.29
CA GLN A 172 -3.95 -10.37 -16.99
C GLN A 172 -5.18 -9.69 -16.38
N VAL A 173 -4.94 -8.66 -15.57
CA VAL A 173 -6.00 -7.82 -15.02
C VAL A 173 -6.54 -6.91 -16.13
N THR A 174 -7.86 -6.87 -16.28
CA THR A 174 -8.55 -5.96 -17.19
C THR A 174 -9.59 -5.16 -16.41
N ALA A 175 -9.62 -3.85 -16.58
CA ALA A 175 -10.57 -2.98 -15.89
C ALA A 175 -11.01 -1.79 -16.76
N ILE A 176 -12.12 -1.19 -16.36
CA ILE A 176 -12.76 -0.06 -17.02
C ILE A 176 -12.65 1.16 -16.12
N VAL A 177 -12.27 2.30 -16.70
CA VAL A 177 -12.36 3.62 -16.08
C VAL A 177 -13.43 4.40 -16.82
N PHE A 178 -14.57 4.59 -16.18
CA PHE A 178 -15.72 5.29 -16.74
C PHE A 178 -15.74 6.75 -16.28
N ILE A 179 -15.60 7.70 -17.20
CA ILE A 179 -15.56 9.14 -16.91
C ILE A 179 -16.79 9.80 -17.53
N SER A 180 -17.62 10.47 -16.73
CA SER A 180 -18.79 11.22 -17.22
C SER A 180 -19.17 12.39 -16.33
N ASP A 181 -19.74 13.44 -16.94
CA ASP A 181 -20.34 14.60 -16.25
C ASP A 181 -21.87 14.68 -16.41
N GLY A 182 -22.45 13.72 -17.15
CA GLY A 182 -23.79 13.82 -17.69
C GLY A 182 -24.83 13.01 -16.92
N SER A 183 -26.05 13.54 -16.84
CA SER A 183 -27.18 12.72 -16.39
C SER A 183 -27.60 11.78 -17.52
N TYR A 184 -27.77 10.50 -17.19
CA TYR A 184 -28.19 9.48 -18.14
C TYR A 184 -29.37 8.65 -17.62
N GLY A 185 -30.11 8.09 -18.57
CA GLY A 185 -31.09 7.02 -18.35
C GLY A 185 -30.62 5.71 -18.98
N GLY A 186 -31.51 4.71 -19.01
CA GLY A 186 -31.17 3.35 -19.40
C GLY A 186 -30.64 2.54 -18.21
N SER A 187 -30.04 1.39 -18.48
CA SER A 187 -29.55 0.48 -17.45
C SER A 187 -28.13 -0.02 -17.74
N PRO A 188 -27.10 0.85 -17.73
CA PRO A 188 -25.70 0.45 -17.91
C PRO A 188 -25.22 -0.52 -16.82
N GLU A 189 -25.92 -0.59 -15.69
CA GLU A 189 -25.62 -1.52 -14.59
C GLU A 189 -25.73 -2.98 -15.03
N ILE A 190 -26.62 -3.29 -15.99
CA ILE A 190 -26.80 -4.66 -16.50
C ILE A 190 -25.54 -5.14 -17.23
N PRO A 191 -25.07 -4.47 -18.30
CA PRO A 191 -23.83 -4.88 -18.97
C PRO A 191 -22.59 -4.72 -18.09
N ALA A 192 -22.55 -3.74 -17.18
CA ALA A 192 -21.46 -3.61 -16.20
C ALA A 192 -21.38 -4.83 -15.25
N ALA A 193 -22.52 -5.33 -14.75
CA ALA A 193 -22.55 -6.53 -13.92
C ALA A 193 -22.12 -7.80 -14.68
N GLN A 194 -22.42 -7.87 -15.97
CA GLN A 194 -21.96 -8.95 -16.84
C GLN A 194 -20.45 -8.91 -17.04
N LEU A 195 -19.86 -7.72 -17.22
CA LEU A 195 -18.41 -7.52 -17.29
C LEU A 195 -17.73 -7.86 -15.96
N HIS A 196 -18.31 -7.42 -14.84
CA HIS A 196 -17.80 -7.80 -13.51
C HIS A 196 -17.84 -9.32 -13.29
N ALA A 197 -18.88 -10.02 -13.75
CA ALA A 197 -18.94 -11.48 -13.69
C ALA A 197 -17.85 -12.18 -14.54
N GLN A 198 -17.24 -11.47 -15.49
CA GLN A 198 -16.06 -11.91 -16.25
C GLN A 198 -14.73 -11.49 -15.59
N GLY A 199 -14.77 -10.84 -14.41
CA GLY A 199 -13.61 -10.32 -13.70
C GLY A 199 -13.13 -8.95 -14.19
N ILE A 200 -13.99 -8.18 -14.85
CA ILE A 200 -13.67 -6.83 -15.36
C ILE A 200 -14.41 -5.78 -14.52
N ASP A 201 -13.70 -5.18 -13.58
CA ASP A 201 -14.27 -4.17 -12.69
C ASP A 201 -14.36 -2.79 -13.36
N THR A 202 -15.38 -2.01 -12.97
CA THR A 202 -15.66 -0.68 -13.48
C THR A 202 -15.50 0.38 -12.40
N TYR A 203 -14.51 1.24 -12.58
CA TYR A 203 -14.24 2.41 -11.75
C TYR A 203 -14.99 3.61 -12.31
N VAL A 204 -16.03 4.03 -11.59
CA VAL A 204 -16.94 5.09 -12.03
C VAL A 204 -16.45 6.45 -11.51
N VAL A 205 -16.31 7.42 -12.40
CA VAL A 205 -15.89 8.79 -12.08
C VAL A 205 -16.96 9.79 -12.51
N GLY A 206 -17.52 10.48 -11.51
CA GLY A 206 -18.40 11.62 -11.71
C GLY A 206 -17.58 12.91 -11.78
N PHE A 207 -17.42 13.50 -12.96
CA PHE A 207 -16.62 14.70 -13.14
C PHE A 207 -17.46 15.99 -13.08
N MET A 208 -17.01 16.93 -12.25
CA MET A 208 -17.68 18.19 -11.93
C MET A 208 -19.14 18.03 -11.49
N MET A 209 -19.38 16.99 -10.69
CA MET A 209 -20.71 16.67 -10.16
C MET A 209 -20.62 16.11 -8.74
N GLY A 210 -21.71 16.20 -8.00
CA GLY A 210 -21.86 15.61 -6.67
C GLY A 210 -22.49 14.21 -6.70
N ASN A 211 -22.77 13.67 -5.52
CA ASN A 211 -23.36 12.35 -5.32
C ASN A 211 -24.59 12.10 -6.22
N ASN A 212 -24.61 10.95 -6.90
CA ASN A 212 -25.62 10.58 -7.87
C ASN A 212 -25.94 9.08 -7.79
N THR A 213 -27.20 8.75 -7.56
CA THR A 213 -27.67 7.37 -7.39
C THR A 213 -27.36 6.46 -8.58
N ASN A 214 -27.46 6.95 -9.82
CA ASN A 214 -27.18 6.12 -11.01
C ASN A 214 -25.70 5.73 -11.06
N TYR A 215 -24.81 6.66 -10.70
CA TYR A 215 -23.38 6.38 -10.64
C TYR A 215 -23.06 5.41 -9.52
N ASN A 216 -23.68 5.57 -8.35
CA ASN A 216 -23.52 4.62 -7.24
C ASN A 216 -23.96 3.20 -7.64
N ASN A 217 -25.11 3.08 -8.30
CA ASN A 217 -25.59 1.79 -8.79
C ASN A 217 -24.67 1.19 -9.84
N LEU A 218 -24.12 2.02 -10.74
CA LEU A 218 -23.17 1.58 -11.75
C LEU A 218 -21.84 1.12 -11.14
N ALA A 219 -21.32 1.82 -10.14
CA ALA A 219 -20.11 1.41 -9.42
C ALA A 219 -20.32 0.05 -8.75
N LEU A 220 -21.41 -0.09 -7.99
CA LEU A 220 -21.78 -1.34 -7.31
C LEU A 220 -21.97 -2.50 -8.28
N ALA A 221 -22.70 -2.28 -9.37
CA ALA A 221 -22.91 -3.31 -10.39
C ALA A 221 -21.61 -3.67 -11.11
N GLY A 222 -20.73 -2.71 -11.32
CA GLY A 222 -19.41 -2.88 -11.91
C GLY A 222 -18.34 -3.41 -10.94
N GLY A 223 -18.70 -3.85 -9.74
CA GLY A 223 -17.76 -4.48 -8.80
C GLY A 223 -16.99 -3.54 -7.88
N THR A 224 -17.24 -2.23 -7.93
CA THR A 224 -16.59 -1.24 -7.05
C THR A 224 -17.55 -0.72 -5.96
N VAL A 225 -17.00 -0.20 -4.86
CA VAL A 225 -17.81 0.17 -3.68
C VAL A 225 -18.55 1.50 -3.88
N ALA A 226 -17.91 2.48 -4.51
CA ALA A 226 -18.49 3.80 -4.74
C ALA A 226 -17.82 4.55 -5.92
N PRO A 227 -18.52 5.51 -6.55
CA PRO A 227 -17.93 6.39 -7.55
C PRO A 227 -16.93 7.38 -6.95
N LEU A 228 -15.98 7.80 -7.76
CA LEU A 228 -15.06 8.89 -7.46
C LEU A 228 -15.63 10.21 -8.00
N TYR A 229 -16.03 11.11 -7.11
CA TYR A 229 -16.52 12.44 -7.49
C TYR A 229 -15.39 13.46 -7.46
N THR A 230 -15.24 14.21 -8.54
CA THR A 230 -14.12 15.16 -8.72
C THR A 230 -14.63 16.50 -9.20
N ASN A 231 -14.15 17.62 -8.65
CA ASN A 231 -14.68 18.95 -8.96
C ASN A 231 -13.75 19.80 -9.83
N ASN A 232 -12.53 19.33 -10.10
CA ASN A 232 -11.54 20.03 -10.92
C ASN A 232 -10.53 19.05 -11.53
N GLN A 233 -9.73 19.54 -12.48
CA GLN A 233 -8.69 18.77 -13.17
C GLN A 233 -7.69 18.08 -12.23
N ALA A 234 -7.27 18.73 -11.14
CA ALA A 234 -6.28 18.17 -10.21
C ALA A 234 -6.87 16.99 -9.41
N GLN A 235 -8.10 17.14 -8.93
CA GLN A 235 -8.84 16.05 -8.27
C GLN A 235 -9.12 14.89 -9.23
N LEU A 236 -9.44 15.19 -10.50
CA LEU A 236 -9.63 14.16 -11.53
C LEU A 236 -8.33 13.37 -11.78
N LEU A 237 -7.19 14.05 -11.89
CA LEU A 237 -5.89 13.39 -12.02
C LEU A 237 -5.57 12.51 -10.81
N GLN A 238 -5.77 13.03 -9.60
CA GLN A 238 -5.50 12.30 -8.37
C GLN A 238 -6.39 11.06 -8.24
N ALA A 239 -7.70 11.21 -8.45
CA ALA A 239 -8.67 10.12 -8.35
C ALA A 239 -8.39 9.02 -9.38
N LEU A 240 -8.10 9.39 -10.64
CA LEU A 240 -7.79 8.43 -11.68
C LEU A 240 -6.44 7.74 -11.46
N LYS A 241 -5.41 8.47 -11.01
CA LYS A 241 -4.13 7.86 -10.66
C LYS A 241 -4.30 6.89 -9.48
N ALA A 242 -5.07 7.25 -8.46
CA ALA A 242 -5.36 6.37 -7.33
C ALA A 242 -6.13 5.11 -7.76
N ALA A 243 -7.16 5.25 -8.59
CA ALA A 243 -7.93 4.11 -9.12
C ALA A 243 -7.04 3.17 -9.94
N ILE A 244 -6.24 3.71 -10.87
CA ILE A 244 -5.33 2.89 -11.69
C ILE A 244 -4.27 2.22 -10.82
N LEU A 245 -3.71 2.93 -9.83
CA LEU A 245 -2.77 2.34 -8.88
C LEU A 245 -3.43 1.26 -8.02
N GLN A 246 -4.71 1.38 -7.65
CA GLN A 246 -5.45 0.32 -6.94
C GLN A 246 -5.64 -0.92 -7.83
N ILE A 247 -5.97 -0.73 -9.11
CA ILE A 247 -6.11 -1.83 -10.09
C ILE A 247 -4.77 -2.54 -10.31
N VAL A 248 -3.67 -1.78 -10.33
CA VAL A 248 -2.33 -2.36 -10.40
C VAL A 248 -2.03 -3.06 -9.07
N ALA A 249 -2.27 -2.43 -7.92
CA ALA A 249 -1.97 -2.92 -6.57
C ALA A 249 -2.77 -4.16 -6.13
N SER A 250 -3.95 -4.42 -6.72
CA SER A 250 -4.74 -5.62 -6.42
C SER A 250 -4.06 -6.93 -6.86
N ARG A 251 -2.90 -6.85 -7.55
CA ARG A 251 -2.03 -7.97 -7.98
C ARG A 251 -1.28 -8.73 -6.86
N GLN A 252 -1.85 -8.85 -5.67
CA GLN A 252 -1.20 -9.40 -4.47
C GLN A 252 -0.11 -8.48 -3.92
N ALA A 253 -0.57 -7.63 -3.03
CA ALA A 253 0.22 -6.96 -2.03
C ALA A 253 0.85 -7.99 -1.07
N SER A 254 1.85 -8.74 -1.54
CA SER A 254 2.56 -9.78 -0.78
C SER A 254 4.06 -9.50 -0.83
N SER A 255 4.75 -9.63 0.31
CA SER A 255 6.21 -9.73 0.31
C SER A 255 6.65 -11.14 -0.12
N ALA A 256 7.94 -11.32 -0.45
CA ALA A 256 8.43 -12.61 -0.94
C ALA A 256 8.11 -13.74 0.05
N PRO A 257 7.47 -14.85 -0.40
CA PRO A 257 7.07 -15.92 0.50
C PRO A 257 8.30 -16.68 1.00
N ALA A 258 8.26 -17.12 2.26
CA ALA A 258 9.31 -17.93 2.86
C ALA A 258 8.92 -19.42 2.81
N VAL A 259 9.72 -20.21 2.10
CA VAL A 259 9.52 -21.66 1.95
C VAL A 259 10.35 -22.42 2.98
N ILE A 260 9.72 -23.35 3.70
CA ILE A 260 10.37 -24.17 4.73
C ILE A 260 10.37 -25.65 4.27
N PRO A 261 11.55 -26.25 4.07
CA PRO A 261 11.64 -27.67 3.73
C PRO A 261 11.16 -28.55 4.90
N ALA A 262 10.45 -29.63 4.57
CA ALA A 262 9.96 -30.60 5.54
C ALA A 262 11.13 -31.18 6.37
N SER A 263 11.09 -31.00 7.69
CA SER A 263 12.04 -31.63 8.60
C SER A 263 11.46 -32.96 9.10
N TYR A 264 11.98 -34.08 8.58
CA TYR A 264 11.88 -35.48 9.06
C TYR A 264 10.51 -36.07 9.45
N SER A 265 9.38 -35.34 9.38
CA SER A 265 8.09 -35.75 9.96
C SER A 265 6.82 -35.55 9.09
N GLY A 266 6.92 -35.11 7.83
CA GLY A 266 5.89 -35.47 6.83
C GLY A 266 5.15 -34.38 6.05
N SER A 267 5.37 -33.08 6.27
CA SER A 267 4.88 -32.04 5.34
C SER A 267 5.72 -30.76 5.41
N GLY A 268 5.85 -30.08 4.26
CA GLY A 268 6.52 -28.77 4.17
C GLY A 268 5.54 -27.63 4.47
N TYR A 269 6.05 -26.46 4.82
CA TYR A 269 5.23 -25.28 5.09
C TYR A 269 5.73 -24.07 4.30
N ILE A 270 4.83 -23.16 3.99
CA ILE A 270 5.15 -21.85 3.42
C ILE A 270 4.50 -20.77 4.28
N LEU A 271 5.25 -19.69 4.53
CA LEU A 271 4.69 -18.49 5.12
C LEU A 271 4.57 -17.42 4.04
N GLN A 272 3.41 -16.79 3.99
CA GLN A 272 3.08 -15.76 3.02
C GLN A 272 2.47 -14.58 3.75
N SER A 273 2.96 -13.39 3.47
CA SER A 273 2.31 -12.15 3.86
C SER A 273 1.33 -11.69 2.77
N SER A 274 0.27 -11.02 3.17
CA SER A 274 -0.56 -10.23 2.25
C SER A 274 -1.08 -8.98 2.94
N PHE A 275 -1.60 -8.01 2.19
CA PHE A 275 -2.30 -6.88 2.78
C PHE A 275 -3.36 -6.33 1.84
N THR A 276 -4.33 -5.61 2.41
CA THR A 276 -5.36 -4.89 1.65
C THR A 276 -5.01 -3.40 1.64
N VAL A 277 -5.05 -2.79 0.46
CA VAL A 277 -4.86 -1.34 0.32
C VAL A 277 -6.17 -0.65 0.64
N GLU A 278 -6.13 0.22 1.63
CA GLU A 278 -7.27 1.05 2.03
C GLU A 278 -6.95 2.54 1.83
N GLY A 279 -7.92 3.27 1.28
CA GLY A 279 -7.86 4.72 1.22
C GLY A 279 -8.19 5.32 2.57
N GLU A 280 -7.44 6.34 2.98
CA GLU A 280 -7.72 7.10 4.22
C GLU A 280 -7.68 6.27 5.52
N HIS A 281 -7.03 5.09 5.50
CA HIS A 281 -6.88 4.18 6.63
C HIS A 281 -5.51 3.47 6.62
N GLN A 282 -5.12 2.82 7.72
CA GLN A 282 -3.99 1.87 7.72
C GLN A 282 -4.30 0.69 6.82
N TRP A 283 -3.29 0.08 6.21
CA TRP A 283 -3.50 -1.09 5.37
C TRP A 283 -3.45 -2.35 6.22
N PRO A 284 -4.56 -3.11 6.36
CA PRO A 284 -4.56 -4.33 7.15
C PRO A 284 -3.67 -5.38 6.48
N GLY A 285 -2.70 -5.87 7.24
CA GLY A 285 -1.76 -6.91 6.85
C GLY A 285 -2.06 -8.25 7.49
N HIS A 286 -1.67 -9.30 6.78
CA HIS A 286 -1.81 -10.70 7.13
C HIS A 286 -0.45 -11.39 7.05
N LEU A 287 -0.24 -12.38 7.90
CA LEU A 287 0.89 -13.29 7.83
C LEU A 287 0.36 -14.70 8.06
N MET A 288 0.33 -15.48 7.00
CA MET A 288 -0.33 -16.77 6.98
C MET A 288 0.70 -17.88 6.86
N LYS A 289 0.49 -18.96 7.62
CA LYS A 289 1.24 -20.21 7.46
C LYS A 289 0.37 -21.23 6.76
N TYR A 290 0.83 -21.75 5.63
CA TYR A 290 0.16 -22.81 4.89
C TYR A 290 0.96 -24.11 4.98
N GLU A 291 0.24 -25.21 5.11
CA GLU A 291 0.81 -26.53 4.86
C GLU A 291 0.87 -26.79 3.35
N LEU A 292 1.95 -27.39 2.88
CA LEU A 292 2.10 -27.79 1.48
C LEU A 292 1.45 -29.15 1.23
N ASP A 293 0.82 -29.31 0.07
CA ASP A 293 0.30 -30.58 -0.42
C ASP A 293 1.40 -31.46 -1.06
N GLY A 294 1.01 -32.62 -1.59
CA GLY A 294 1.92 -33.56 -2.26
C GLY A 294 2.60 -33.02 -3.53
N ASP A 295 2.08 -31.92 -4.10
CA ASP A 295 2.61 -31.23 -5.27
C ASP A 295 3.38 -29.94 -4.89
N ALA A 296 3.69 -29.75 -3.60
CA ALA A 296 4.35 -28.58 -3.04
C ALA A 296 3.58 -27.25 -3.24
N LYS A 297 2.25 -27.31 -3.33
CA LYS A 297 1.37 -26.12 -3.35
C LYS A 297 0.79 -25.87 -1.96
N PRO A 298 0.57 -24.60 -1.56
CA PRO A 298 -0.13 -24.30 -0.32
C PRO A 298 -1.57 -24.83 -0.36
N LYS A 299 -2.01 -25.48 0.72
CA LYS A 299 -3.41 -25.86 0.90
C LYS A 299 -4.32 -24.61 0.93
N PRO A 300 -5.62 -24.73 0.62
CA PRO A 300 -6.51 -23.57 0.52
C PRO A 300 -6.69 -22.77 1.81
N ASN A 301 -6.60 -23.43 2.96
CA ASN A 301 -6.78 -22.80 4.27
C ASN A 301 -5.43 -22.69 4.98
N PRO A 302 -5.11 -21.53 5.58
CA PRO A 302 -3.93 -21.42 6.41
C PRO A 302 -4.10 -22.24 7.70
N VAL A 303 -2.97 -22.69 8.25
CA VAL A 303 -2.86 -23.27 9.59
C VAL A 303 -3.17 -22.21 10.64
N TRP A 304 -2.69 -20.99 10.40
CA TRP A 304 -2.98 -19.79 11.18
C TRP A 304 -2.73 -18.55 10.33
N ASP A 305 -3.40 -17.45 10.69
CA ASP A 305 -3.12 -16.09 10.21
C ASP A 305 -2.81 -15.20 11.42
N ALA A 306 -1.57 -14.71 11.51
CA ALA A 306 -1.15 -13.88 12.62
C ALA A 306 -1.87 -12.52 12.66
N GLY A 307 -2.40 -12.05 11.53
CA GLY A 307 -3.25 -10.86 11.49
C GLY A 307 -4.55 -11.09 12.25
N GLU A 308 -5.24 -12.21 11.97
CA GLU A 308 -6.47 -12.61 12.66
C GLU A 308 -6.22 -12.95 14.14
N GLU A 309 -5.17 -13.70 14.44
CA GLU A 309 -4.80 -14.02 15.84
C GLU A 309 -4.50 -12.75 16.65
N LEU A 310 -3.84 -11.78 16.03
CA LEU A 310 -3.57 -10.50 16.68
C LEU A 310 -4.82 -9.64 16.80
N ASP A 311 -5.74 -9.70 15.84
CA ASP A 311 -6.99 -8.96 15.92
C ASP A 311 -7.88 -9.45 17.06
N ASN A 312 -7.96 -10.78 17.25
CA ASN A 312 -8.65 -11.42 18.36
C ASN A 312 -8.05 -11.09 19.75
N ARG A 313 -6.81 -10.57 19.78
CA ARG A 313 -6.11 -10.17 21.00
C ARG A 313 -6.40 -8.72 21.34
N THR A 314 -6.75 -8.45 22.61
CA THR A 314 -6.97 -7.07 23.07
C THR A 314 -5.69 -6.25 23.03
N ALA A 315 -5.77 -4.98 22.62
CA ALA A 315 -4.64 -4.05 22.58
C ALA A 315 -3.95 -3.91 23.95
N ALA A 316 -4.70 -4.04 25.05
CA ALA A 316 -4.16 -3.99 26.41
C ALA A 316 -3.23 -5.17 26.74
N SER A 317 -3.48 -6.36 26.17
CA SER A 317 -2.70 -7.57 26.44
C SER A 317 -1.43 -7.71 25.61
N ARG A 318 -1.23 -6.85 24.60
CA ARG A 318 -0.04 -6.87 23.73
C ARG A 318 1.22 -6.42 24.47
N ASN A 319 2.33 -7.08 24.19
CA ASN A 319 3.66 -6.76 24.72
C ASN A 319 4.42 -5.91 23.71
N ILE A 320 4.23 -4.59 23.77
CA ILE A 320 4.89 -3.64 22.86
C ILE A 320 5.94 -2.87 23.63
N TRP A 321 7.15 -2.81 23.08
CA TRP A 321 8.26 -2.16 23.73
C TRP A 321 9.12 -1.32 22.80
N THR A 322 9.78 -0.34 23.40
CA THR A 322 10.75 0.56 22.75
C THR A 322 11.87 0.90 23.74
N VAL A 323 12.85 1.68 23.30
CA VAL A 323 13.93 2.20 24.17
C VAL A 323 14.01 3.71 24.07
N GLY A 324 14.45 4.34 25.15
CA GLY A 324 14.59 5.79 25.23
C GLY A 324 14.79 6.29 26.65
N LYS A 325 15.14 7.57 26.76
CA LYS A 325 15.33 8.26 28.04
C LYS A 325 14.06 8.21 28.89
N GLY A 326 14.18 7.80 30.16
CA GLY A 326 13.05 7.62 31.07
C GLY A 326 12.36 6.25 30.96
N LEU A 327 12.55 5.53 29.85
CA LEU A 327 12.07 4.15 29.66
C LEU A 327 13.12 3.10 30.05
N CYS A 328 14.37 3.54 30.23
CA CYS A 328 15.51 2.73 30.66
C CYS A 328 15.97 3.17 32.06
N SER A 329 16.11 2.25 33.01
CA SER A 329 16.59 2.52 34.37
C SER A 329 18.08 2.21 34.58
N GLY A 330 18.91 2.35 33.53
CA GLY A 330 20.30 1.88 33.47
C GLY A 330 20.46 0.64 32.59
N ALA A 331 21.62 -0.03 32.62
CA ALA A 331 22.04 -1.13 31.73
C ALA A 331 21.14 -2.40 31.72
N ASN A 332 19.99 -2.38 32.39
CA ASN A 332 18.98 -3.42 32.31
C ASN A 332 17.67 -2.79 31.85
N LEU A 333 17.28 -3.12 30.62
CA LEU A 333 15.92 -2.98 30.10
C LEU A 333 14.94 -3.73 31.04
N PRO A 334 13.66 -3.31 31.16
CA PRO A 334 12.72 -3.98 32.04
C PRO A 334 12.59 -5.47 31.69
N SER A 335 12.80 -6.33 32.67
CA SER A 335 12.27 -7.69 32.64
C SER A 335 10.74 -7.60 32.64
N GLY A 336 10.04 -8.27 31.72
CA GLY A 336 8.57 -8.25 31.64
C GLY A 336 7.97 -7.28 30.61
N ILE A 337 8.68 -7.07 29.50
CA ILE A 337 8.30 -6.51 28.19
C ILE A 337 6.86 -6.01 28.03
N ASN A 338 6.62 -4.75 28.40
CA ASN A 338 5.54 -3.89 27.88
C ASN A 338 5.77 -2.46 28.39
N ASN A 339 6.36 -1.57 27.59
CA ASN A 339 6.61 -0.19 28.01
C ASN A 339 6.02 0.88 27.07
N PHE A 340 5.48 0.49 25.91
CA PHE A 340 4.76 1.41 25.03
C PHE A 340 3.28 1.46 25.43
N THR A 341 2.97 2.12 26.55
CA THR A 341 1.61 2.18 27.11
C THR A 341 1.26 3.60 27.52
N VAL A 342 -0.04 3.88 27.69
CA VAL A 342 -0.52 5.19 28.18
C VAL A 342 0.02 5.52 29.58
N ALA A 343 0.39 4.50 30.37
CA ALA A 343 1.02 4.72 31.68
C ALA A 343 2.41 5.40 31.57
N ASN A 344 3.11 5.21 30.44
CA ASN A 344 4.40 5.83 30.15
C ASN A 344 4.27 7.01 29.18
N ALA A 345 3.07 7.57 28.99
CA ALA A 345 2.84 8.65 28.02
C ALA A 345 3.70 9.89 28.26
N SER A 346 4.00 10.23 29.52
CA SER A 346 4.89 11.35 29.84
C SER A 346 6.33 11.15 29.36
N ASP A 347 6.84 9.91 29.46
CA ASP A 347 8.20 9.57 29.02
C ASP A 347 8.26 9.42 27.50
N LEU A 348 7.19 8.89 26.90
CA LEU A 348 7.07 8.70 25.45
C LEU A 348 6.81 10.01 24.69
N ALA A 349 6.15 11.00 25.30
CA ALA A 349 5.73 12.23 24.63
C ALA A 349 6.89 12.94 23.91
N CYS A 350 8.05 13.05 24.58
CA CYS A 350 9.21 13.71 23.99
C CYS A 350 9.70 12.99 22.72
N ALA A 351 9.73 11.66 22.75
CA ALA A 351 10.17 10.87 21.60
C ALA A 351 9.13 10.81 20.47
N LEU A 352 7.83 10.77 20.79
CA LEU A 352 6.74 10.74 19.79
C LEU A 352 6.60 12.07 19.04
N TYR A 353 6.89 13.19 19.71
CA TYR A 353 6.73 14.53 19.15
C TYR A 353 8.07 15.23 18.88
N ASP A 354 9.18 14.49 18.84
CA ASP A 354 10.47 15.05 18.48
C ASP A 354 10.45 15.63 17.06
N GLY A 355 10.98 16.84 16.89
CA GLY A 355 10.92 17.60 15.65
C GLY A 355 9.51 18.05 15.22
N ASN A 356 8.52 18.07 16.12
CA ASN A 356 7.19 18.60 15.83
C ASN A 356 7.10 20.10 16.17
N ASP A 357 6.74 20.93 15.18
CA ASP A 357 6.51 22.36 15.35
C ASP A 357 5.10 22.71 15.85
N THR A 358 4.19 21.72 15.87
CA THR A 358 2.80 21.92 16.31
C THR A 358 2.62 21.58 17.80
N PRO A 359 1.85 22.39 18.56
CA PRO A 359 1.50 22.04 19.93
C PRO A 359 0.72 20.72 19.99
N TYR A 360 1.06 19.86 20.95
CA TYR A 360 0.35 18.61 21.23
C TYR A 360 -0.10 18.57 22.70
N SER A 361 -1.18 17.85 22.97
CA SER A 361 -1.71 17.65 24.32
C SER A 361 -1.38 16.26 24.88
N ALA A 362 -1.58 16.09 26.18
CA ALA A 362 -1.49 14.78 26.82
C ALA A 362 -2.53 13.79 26.28
N LEU A 363 -3.68 14.30 25.82
CA LEU A 363 -4.72 13.49 25.19
C LEU A 363 -4.27 12.99 23.81
N ASP A 364 -3.66 13.86 23.00
CA ASP A 364 -3.14 13.48 21.68
C ASP A 364 -2.09 12.38 21.80
N THR A 365 -1.21 12.49 22.80
CA THR A 365 -0.19 11.47 23.10
C THR A 365 -0.84 10.14 23.49
N ALA A 366 -1.84 10.19 24.37
CA ALA A 366 -2.55 8.99 24.81
C ALA A 366 -3.33 8.32 23.67
N ASN A 367 -3.94 9.11 22.78
CA ASN A 367 -4.65 8.60 21.61
C ASN A 367 -3.69 7.97 20.61
N LEU A 368 -2.57 8.61 20.27
CA LEU A 368 -1.57 8.01 19.39
C LEU A 368 -1.04 6.68 19.95
N ILE A 369 -0.77 6.60 21.26
CA ILE A 369 -0.36 5.35 21.90
C ILE A 369 -1.47 4.29 21.79
N ARG A 370 -2.73 4.64 22.06
CA ARG A 370 -3.88 3.73 21.91
C ARG A 370 -4.00 3.20 20.49
N PHE A 371 -3.94 4.11 19.52
CA PHE A 371 -3.98 3.82 18.09
C PHE A 371 -2.93 2.78 17.66
N VAL A 372 -1.66 3.06 17.96
CA VAL A 372 -0.53 2.17 17.61
C VAL A 372 -0.64 0.81 18.29
N ARG A 373 -1.24 0.74 19.49
CA ARG A 373 -1.48 -0.52 20.19
C ARG A 373 -2.64 -1.33 19.60
N GLY A 374 -3.54 -0.71 18.83
CA GLY A 374 -4.68 -1.38 18.20
C GLY A 374 -6.05 -0.99 18.75
N VAL A 375 -6.19 0.18 19.38
CA VAL A 375 -7.49 0.77 19.75
C VAL A 375 -7.87 1.82 18.72
N ASP A 376 -9.14 1.88 18.30
CA ASP A 376 -9.62 2.87 17.35
C ASP A 376 -9.82 4.25 18.00
N SER A 377 -8.74 4.89 18.46
CA SER A 377 -8.86 6.19 19.14
C SER A 377 -9.24 7.37 18.24
N TYR A 378 -9.43 7.14 16.93
CA TYR A 378 -9.80 8.17 15.95
C TYR A 378 -11.14 7.88 15.25
N ASP A 379 -11.91 6.88 15.70
CA ASP A 379 -13.26 6.57 15.22
C ASP A 379 -13.28 6.31 13.70
N GLU A 380 -12.36 5.48 13.21
CA GLU A 380 -12.23 5.14 11.79
C GLU A 380 -13.49 4.48 11.22
N ASP A 381 -14.24 3.72 12.02
CA ASP A 381 -15.49 3.10 11.58
C ASP A 381 -16.73 4.04 11.66
N SER A 382 -16.55 5.24 12.21
CA SER A 382 -17.58 6.27 12.37
C SER A 382 -18.79 5.83 13.21
N ASP A 383 -18.61 4.90 14.15
CA ASP A 383 -19.65 4.45 15.07
C ASP A 383 -19.79 5.35 16.33
N GLY A 384 -18.83 6.26 16.54
CA GLY A 384 -18.78 7.21 17.65
C GLY A 384 -18.09 6.67 18.91
N SER A 385 -17.57 5.44 18.87
CA SER A 385 -16.67 4.85 19.85
C SER A 385 -15.22 5.25 19.53
N ILE A 386 -14.40 5.38 20.57
CA ILE A 386 -12.95 5.63 20.43
C ILE A 386 -12.10 4.69 21.31
N LEU A 387 -12.71 3.62 21.79
CA LEU A 387 -12.17 2.70 22.81
C LEU A 387 -12.28 1.23 22.41
N ASP A 388 -12.91 0.98 21.28
CA ASP A 388 -13.02 -0.29 20.60
C ASP A 388 -11.70 -0.65 19.91
N GLU A 389 -11.61 -1.91 19.52
CA GLU A 389 -10.40 -2.50 18.96
C GLU A 389 -10.45 -2.37 17.44
N ARG A 390 -9.28 -2.15 16.83
CA ARG A 390 -9.10 -2.14 15.37
C ARG A 390 -8.21 -3.30 14.94
N TRP A 391 -8.12 -3.49 13.63
CA TRP A 391 -7.07 -4.33 13.04
C TRP A 391 -5.68 -3.80 13.41
N LYS A 392 -4.79 -4.71 13.86
CA LYS A 392 -3.56 -4.35 14.59
C LYS A 392 -2.28 -4.62 13.83
N LEU A 393 -2.30 -5.54 12.86
CA LEU A 393 -1.16 -5.84 11.99
C LEU A 393 -1.29 -5.02 10.71
N ALA A 394 -0.43 -4.03 10.50
CA ALA A 394 -0.40 -3.34 9.22
C ALA A 394 0.37 -4.15 8.17
N ASP A 395 0.38 -3.64 6.94
CA ASP A 395 1.02 -4.28 5.82
C ASP A 395 2.50 -4.64 6.05
N ILE A 396 2.82 -5.89 5.73
CA ILE A 396 4.19 -6.40 5.59
C ILE A 396 4.58 -6.19 4.14
N TYR A 397 5.25 -5.07 3.90
CA TYR A 397 5.35 -4.51 2.55
C TYR A 397 6.58 -5.01 1.78
N HIS A 398 7.79 -4.64 2.20
CA HIS A 398 9.04 -5.18 1.67
C HIS A 398 9.74 -6.15 2.62
N SER A 399 9.33 -6.21 3.89
CA SER A 399 10.01 -7.03 4.88
C SER A 399 9.82 -8.52 4.55
N GLU A 400 10.93 -9.20 4.28
CA GLU A 400 10.96 -10.66 4.22
C GLU A 400 11.00 -11.20 5.65
N LEU A 401 10.14 -12.15 5.96
CA LEU A 401 10.11 -12.77 7.28
C LEU A 401 11.36 -13.62 7.55
N ARG A 402 11.76 -13.70 8.81
CA ARG A 402 12.89 -14.53 9.25
C ARG A 402 12.49 -15.47 10.37
N ILE A 403 12.68 -16.77 10.12
CA ILE A 403 12.44 -17.82 11.10
C ILE A 403 13.72 -18.11 11.87
N VAL A 404 13.60 -18.21 13.19
CA VAL A 404 14.70 -18.48 14.10
C VAL A 404 14.26 -19.56 15.06
N GLY A 405 14.82 -20.75 14.90
CA GLY A 405 14.69 -21.86 15.83
C GLY A 405 15.95 -22.06 16.67
N PRO A 406 16.15 -23.25 17.26
CA PRO A 406 17.40 -23.58 17.95
C PRO A 406 18.65 -23.35 17.08
N PRO A 407 19.77 -22.88 17.65
CA PRO A 407 21.04 -22.78 16.93
C PRO A 407 21.46 -24.14 16.34
N ALA A 408 21.79 -24.16 15.06
CA ALA A 408 22.04 -25.40 14.32
C ALA A 408 23.36 -25.40 13.53
N LEU A 409 24.19 -24.35 13.66
CA LEU A 409 25.43 -24.27 12.88
C LEU A 409 26.42 -25.36 13.29
N GLU A 410 27.09 -25.95 12.30
CA GLU A 410 28.04 -27.03 12.51
C GLU A 410 29.33 -26.54 13.20
N VAL A 411 29.97 -27.44 13.94
CA VAL A 411 31.21 -27.19 14.69
C VAL A 411 32.20 -28.31 14.40
N SER A 412 33.46 -27.99 14.12
CA SER A 412 34.51 -29.01 13.97
C SER A 412 35.90 -28.47 14.32
N GLY A 413 36.61 -29.18 15.18
CA GLY A 413 38.01 -28.91 15.52
C GLY A 413 39.00 -29.34 14.45
N ASP A 414 38.58 -30.21 13.54
CA ASP A 414 39.40 -30.72 12.41
C ASP A 414 39.30 -29.84 11.16
N ALA A 415 38.45 -28.81 11.18
CA ALA A 415 38.30 -27.87 10.08
C ALA A 415 39.52 -26.95 9.93
N ALA A 416 39.74 -26.41 8.73
CA ALA A 416 40.84 -25.49 8.47
C ALA A 416 40.71 -24.20 9.33
N ALA A 417 41.85 -23.69 9.81
CA ALA A 417 41.92 -22.64 10.83
C ALA A 417 41.18 -21.33 10.47
N ASN A 418 41.05 -21.00 9.18
CA ASN A 418 40.41 -19.78 8.69
C ASN A 418 38.95 -20.00 8.23
N THR A 419 38.26 -21.00 8.79
CA THR A 419 36.87 -21.32 8.45
C THR A 419 35.92 -20.97 9.59
N GLY A 420 34.66 -20.68 9.26
CA GLY A 420 33.61 -20.46 10.27
C GLY A 420 33.37 -21.68 11.18
N LEU A 421 33.57 -22.89 10.65
CA LEU A 421 33.49 -24.16 11.39
C LEU A 421 34.53 -24.21 12.52
N TYR A 422 35.80 -23.95 12.19
CA TYR A 422 36.89 -23.93 13.17
C TYR A 422 36.74 -22.78 14.17
N TYR A 423 36.33 -21.60 13.70
CA TYR A 423 36.05 -20.45 14.56
C TYR A 423 34.98 -20.77 15.61
N ARG A 424 33.87 -21.41 15.20
CA ARG A 424 32.80 -21.82 16.12
C ARG A 424 33.28 -22.84 17.14
N TRP A 425 34.12 -23.79 16.74
CA TRP A 425 34.73 -24.75 17.67
C TRP A 425 35.62 -24.05 18.69
N GLN A 426 36.53 -23.19 18.23
CA GLN A 426 37.46 -22.45 19.09
C GLN A 426 36.75 -21.56 20.11
N LYS A 427 35.59 -21.00 19.75
CA LYS A 427 34.77 -20.15 20.63
C LYS A 427 33.70 -20.91 21.41
N GLY A 428 33.71 -22.25 21.42
CA GLY A 428 32.81 -23.05 22.25
C GLY A 428 31.33 -22.97 21.84
N TYR A 429 31.02 -22.84 20.55
CA TYR A 429 29.65 -22.75 20.04
C TYR A 429 28.79 -23.96 20.40
N GLU A 430 29.37 -25.16 20.55
CA GLU A 430 28.62 -26.36 20.92
C GLU A 430 27.92 -26.21 22.29
N THR A 431 28.54 -25.52 23.24
CA THR A 431 27.93 -25.22 24.55
C THR A 431 26.72 -24.29 24.39
N PHE A 432 26.86 -23.25 23.56
CA PHE A 432 25.76 -22.33 23.23
C PHE A 432 24.61 -23.06 22.54
N LYS A 433 24.94 -23.94 21.60
CA LYS A 433 23.98 -24.77 20.87
C LYS A 433 23.17 -25.66 21.81
N ASN A 434 23.86 -26.38 22.71
CA ASN A 434 23.20 -27.26 23.68
C ASN A 434 22.33 -26.47 24.67
N ALA A 435 22.81 -25.32 25.15
CA ALA A 435 22.08 -24.46 26.09
C ALA A 435 20.78 -23.87 25.49
N ASN A 436 20.71 -23.70 24.17
CA ASN A 436 19.55 -23.12 23.47
C ASN A 436 18.82 -24.14 22.60
N SER A 437 19.04 -25.44 22.83
CA SER A 437 18.45 -26.53 22.04
C SER A 437 16.91 -26.58 22.11
N SER A 438 16.32 -26.04 23.18
CA SER A 438 14.88 -25.95 23.40
C SER A 438 14.28 -24.58 23.05
N ARG A 439 15.02 -23.71 22.34
CA ARG A 439 14.50 -22.40 21.95
C ARG A 439 13.30 -22.58 21.01
N PRO A 440 12.14 -21.97 21.31
CA PRO A 440 10.99 -22.04 20.41
C PRO A 440 11.30 -21.38 19.06
N GLU A 441 10.62 -21.84 18.02
CA GLU A 441 10.73 -21.25 16.69
C GLU A 441 9.91 -19.96 16.63
N VAL A 442 10.54 -18.86 16.21
CA VAL A 442 9.93 -17.54 16.15
C VAL A 442 10.05 -16.99 14.74
N VAL A 443 8.98 -16.35 14.27
CA VAL A 443 8.93 -15.60 13.03
C VAL A 443 9.10 -14.13 13.33
N TYR A 444 10.19 -13.53 12.85
CA TYR A 444 10.43 -12.09 12.93
C TYR A 444 10.09 -11.43 11.61
N VAL A 445 9.30 -10.36 11.66
CA VAL A 445 8.93 -9.61 10.46
C VAL A 445 8.70 -8.14 10.79
N GLY A 446 9.15 -7.26 9.91
CA GLY A 446 8.85 -5.82 10.00
C GLY A 446 7.49 -5.51 9.38
N SER A 447 6.75 -4.59 9.99
CA SER A 447 5.49 -4.10 9.44
C SER A 447 5.44 -2.57 9.43
N ASN A 448 4.50 -2.05 8.64
CA ASN A 448 4.24 -0.63 8.52
C ASN A 448 3.46 -0.03 9.70
N THR A 449 3.17 -0.82 10.76
CA THR A 449 2.75 -0.26 12.06
C THR A 449 3.89 0.48 12.77
N GLY A 450 5.09 0.51 12.17
CA GLY A 450 6.30 1.00 12.81
C GLY A 450 6.94 -0.03 13.75
N MET A 451 6.60 -1.31 13.62
CA MET A 451 7.06 -2.36 14.54
C MET A 451 7.77 -3.51 13.82
N LEU A 452 8.79 -4.06 14.50
CA LEU A 452 9.22 -5.43 14.26
C LEU A 452 8.38 -6.35 15.15
N HIS A 453 7.65 -7.29 14.56
CA HIS A 453 6.86 -8.28 15.27
C HIS A 453 7.63 -9.59 15.44
N ALA A 454 7.41 -10.26 16.57
CA ALA A 454 7.84 -11.62 16.85
C ALA A 454 6.59 -12.49 17.04
N PHE A 455 6.34 -13.41 16.11
CA PHE A 455 5.23 -14.36 16.17
C PHE A 455 5.72 -15.76 16.50
N ASP A 456 5.00 -16.48 17.35
CA ASP A 456 5.25 -17.89 17.58
C ASP A 456 5.01 -18.70 16.29
N TYR A 457 5.97 -19.51 15.88
CA TYR A 457 5.88 -20.24 14.60
C TYR A 457 4.78 -21.32 14.61
N ALA A 458 4.47 -21.89 15.78
CA ALA A 458 3.51 -22.97 15.89
C ALA A 458 2.07 -22.45 15.83
N THR A 459 1.81 -21.32 16.49
CA THR A 459 0.46 -20.81 16.75
C THR A 459 0.10 -19.54 15.96
N GLY A 460 1.09 -18.75 15.53
CA GLY A 460 0.83 -17.43 14.94
C GLY A 460 0.61 -16.32 15.98
N GLU A 461 0.64 -16.63 17.29
CA GLU A 461 0.44 -15.65 18.34
C GLU A 461 1.60 -14.63 18.42
N GLU A 462 1.28 -13.34 18.60
CA GLU A 462 2.29 -12.30 18.81
C GLU A 462 2.94 -12.45 20.19
N LEU A 463 4.24 -12.74 20.22
CA LEU A 463 5.01 -12.84 21.47
C LEU A 463 5.32 -11.44 22.02
N TRP A 464 5.80 -10.57 21.15
CA TRP A 464 6.08 -9.15 21.41
C TRP A 464 6.27 -8.38 20.11
N ALA A 465 6.19 -7.05 20.20
CA ALA A 465 6.54 -6.13 19.11
C ALA A 465 7.50 -5.04 19.59
N PHE A 466 8.47 -4.69 18.75
CA PHE A 466 9.48 -3.68 19.04
C PHE A 466 9.34 -2.47 18.12
N ILE A 467 9.25 -1.26 18.71
CA ILE A 467 9.29 0.01 18.00
C ILE A 467 10.72 0.57 18.09
N PRO A 468 11.46 0.69 16.98
CA PRO A 468 12.78 1.32 16.99
C PRO A 468 12.70 2.79 17.43
N PRO A 469 13.70 3.34 18.15
CA PRO A 469 13.68 4.74 18.60
C PRO A 469 13.48 5.75 17.48
N ALA A 470 14.14 5.52 16.34
CA ALA A 470 13.99 6.35 15.14
C ALA A 470 12.57 6.36 14.55
N MET A 471 11.74 5.38 14.91
CA MET A 471 10.35 5.27 14.46
C MET A 471 9.38 6.05 15.35
N LEU A 472 9.72 6.28 16.63
CA LEU A 472 8.83 6.94 17.58
C LEU A 472 8.31 8.30 17.08
N PRO A 473 9.16 9.21 16.57
CA PRO A 473 8.67 10.50 16.08
C PRO A 473 7.72 10.33 14.89
N ARG A 474 7.96 9.32 14.05
CA ARG A 474 7.21 9.10 12.81
C ARG A 474 5.84 8.48 13.02
N LEU A 475 5.56 7.85 14.16
CA LEU A 475 4.23 7.27 14.43
C LEU A 475 3.11 8.32 14.34
N ARG A 476 3.40 9.59 14.62
CA ARG A 476 2.43 10.69 14.45
C ARG A 476 1.97 10.90 13.01
N GLU A 477 2.74 10.44 12.02
CA GLU A 477 2.37 10.51 10.61
C GLU A 477 1.13 9.65 10.32
N MET A 478 0.79 8.69 11.18
CA MET A 478 -0.45 7.92 11.09
C MET A 478 -1.69 8.78 11.33
N VAL A 479 -1.57 9.89 12.06
CA VAL A 479 -2.70 10.75 12.41
C VAL A 479 -3.10 11.59 11.20
N SER A 480 -4.37 11.50 10.81
CA SER A 480 -4.95 12.33 9.75
C SER A 480 -5.53 13.62 10.31
N PHE A 481 -5.56 14.66 9.47
CA PHE A 481 -6.30 15.89 9.75
C PHE A 481 -7.78 15.80 9.34
N THR A 482 -8.14 14.76 8.58
CA THR A 482 -9.53 14.44 8.24
C THR A 482 -10.10 13.58 9.36
N ALA A 483 -11.30 13.93 9.85
CA ALA A 483 -11.97 13.16 10.89
C ALA A 483 -12.25 11.73 10.41
N ASN A 484 -12.26 10.76 11.33
CA ASN A 484 -12.60 9.36 11.04
C ASN A 484 -11.67 8.69 10.00
N THR A 485 -10.41 9.13 9.92
CA THR A 485 -9.42 8.59 8.96
C THR A 485 -8.03 8.50 9.58
N SER A 486 -7.15 7.69 8.97
CA SER A 486 -5.72 7.67 9.25
C SER A 486 -4.88 7.60 7.98
N ASN A 487 -3.57 7.77 8.15
CA ASN A 487 -2.62 7.70 7.05
C ASN A 487 -1.78 6.45 7.15
N SER A 488 -1.89 5.53 6.19
CA SER A 488 -0.93 4.44 6.05
C SER A 488 0.50 5.01 5.91
N ILE A 489 1.46 4.54 6.72
CA ILE A 489 2.84 5.04 6.75
C ILE A 489 3.85 3.98 6.31
N TYR A 490 5.06 4.39 5.94
CA TYR A 490 6.19 3.45 5.90
C TYR A 490 6.79 3.33 7.30
N GLY A 491 6.86 2.11 7.83
CA GLY A 491 7.33 1.79 9.19
C GLY A 491 8.60 0.96 9.20
N VAL A 492 8.60 -0.17 9.92
CA VAL A 492 9.74 -1.09 9.90
C VAL A 492 9.63 -1.97 8.66
N ASP A 493 10.14 -1.48 7.55
CA ASP A 493 9.94 -2.11 6.23
C ASP A 493 11.15 -2.95 5.77
N GLY A 494 12.24 -2.98 6.54
CA GLY A 494 13.42 -3.79 6.24
C GLY A 494 13.26 -5.27 6.61
N SER A 495 13.88 -6.15 5.82
CA SER A 495 13.96 -7.58 6.15
C SER A 495 14.93 -7.81 7.30
N PRO A 496 14.49 -8.41 8.43
CA PRO A 496 15.38 -8.79 9.51
C PRO A 496 16.40 -9.85 9.08
N ILE A 497 17.66 -9.63 9.43
CA ILE A 497 18.75 -10.60 9.29
C ILE A 497 19.11 -11.11 10.67
N VAL A 498 19.11 -12.43 10.83
CA VAL A 498 19.47 -13.07 12.11
C VAL A 498 20.70 -13.94 11.95
N ARG A 499 21.67 -13.76 12.86
CA ARG A 499 22.91 -14.54 12.92
C ARG A 499 23.34 -14.80 14.35
N ASP A 500 23.98 -15.94 14.57
CA ASP A 500 24.71 -16.16 15.82
C ASP A 500 26.08 -15.48 15.74
N VAL A 501 26.36 -14.62 16.71
CA VAL A 501 27.55 -13.79 16.78
C VAL A 501 28.23 -13.99 18.12
N TYR A 502 29.55 -14.09 18.12
CA TYR A 502 30.35 -14.14 19.34
C TYR A 502 30.77 -12.71 19.72
N MET A 503 30.24 -12.20 20.83
CA MET A 503 30.51 -10.85 21.32
C MET A 503 30.61 -10.83 22.84
N ASN A 504 31.52 -10.01 23.37
CA ASN A 504 31.74 -9.86 24.82
C ASN A 504 31.93 -11.21 25.55
N GLY A 505 32.66 -12.15 24.91
CA GLY A 505 32.97 -13.45 25.48
C GLY A 505 31.85 -14.49 25.40
N ASN A 506 30.71 -14.17 24.79
CA ASN A 506 29.54 -15.05 24.73
C ASN A 506 28.95 -15.12 23.32
N TRP A 507 28.34 -16.25 22.98
CA TRP A 507 27.51 -16.37 21.79
C TRP A 507 26.14 -15.77 22.04
N LYS A 508 25.63 -15.03 21.06
CA LYS A 508 24.30 -14.43 21.05
C LYS A 508 23.67 -14.62 19.68
N THR A 509 22.36 -14.77 19.63
CA THR A 509 21.59 -14.69 18.39
C THR A 509 21.15 -13.25 18.19
N VAL A 510 21.77 -12.57 17.23
CA VAL A 510 21.54 -11.14 16.97
C VAL A 510 20.67 -10.98 15.73
N LEU A 511 19.60 -10.20 15.89
CA LEU A 511 18.74 -9.72 14.81
C LEU A 511 19.14 -8.30 14.45
N ILE A 512 19.33 -8.01 13.17
CA ILE A 512 19.50 -6.65 12.66
C ILE A 512 18.42 -6.40 11.63
N SER A 513 17.72 -5.28 11.73
CA SER A 513 16.77 -4.84 10.71
C SER A 513 16.92 -3.35 10.44
N GLY A 514 16.33 -2.91 9.34
CA GLY A 514 16.26 -1.51 8.93
C GLY A 514 14.82 -1.08 8.68
N MET A 515 14.65 0.19 8.40
CA MET A 515 13.32 0.78 8.19
C MET A 515 13.02 1.10 6.71
N ARG A 516 14.02 1.01 5.81
CA ARG A 516 13.90 1.36 4.38
C ARG A 516 13.19 2.71 4.17
N GLN A 517 12.04 2.75 3.48
CA GLN A 517 11.22 3.94 3.28
C GLN A 517 10.68 4.52 4.59
N GLY A 518 10.56 3.70 5.63
CA GLY A 518 10.19 4.13 6.98
C GLY A 518 11.31 4.81 7.75
N GLY A 519 12.54 4.87 7.21
CA GLY A 519 13.57 5.76 7.74
C GLY A 519 14.99 5.29 7.41
N LYS A 520 15.93 6.23 7.48
CA LYS A 520 17.36 5.98 7.24
C LYS A 520 18.02 5.42 8.49
N SER A 521 17.45 4.35 9.06
CA SER A 521 17.88 3.77 10.32
C SER A 521 17.98 2.25 10.27
N TYR A 522 18.94 1.74 11.03
CA TYR A 522 19.08 0.33 11.37
C TYR A 522 19.13 0.15 12.88
N PHE A 523 18.69 -1.00 13.36
CA PHE A 523 18.72 -1.38 14.76
C PHE A 523 19.09 -2.85 14.93
N ALA A 524 19.65 -3.18 16.08
CA ALA A 524 20.09 -4.52 16.44
C ALA A 524 19.49 -4.95 17.78
N LEU A 525 18.96 -6.17 17.80
CA LEU A 525 18.39 -6.83 18.97
C LEU A 525 19.16 -8.12 19.29
N ASP A 526 19.38 -8.39 20.57
CA ASP A 526 19.71 -9.72 21.07
C ASP A 526 18.41 -10.50 21.25
N VAL A 527 18.20 -11.51 20.42
CA VAL A 527 17.03 -12.41 20.44
C VAL A 527 17.42 -13.82 20.86
N THR A 528 18.49 -13.95 21.65
CA THR A 528 18.94 -15.24 22.19
C THR A 528 17.85 -15.85 23.08
N ASP A 529 17.33 -15.07 24.01
CA ASP A 529 16.16 -15.39 24.83
C ASP A 529 14.92 -14.73 24.22
N VAL A 530 14.01 -15.56 23.71
CA VAL A 530 12.77 -15.11 23.06
C VAL A 530 11.86 -14.34 24.02
N ALA A 531 11.87 -14.71 25.31
CA ALA A 531 11.04 -14.07 26.33
C ALA A 531 11.65 -12.77 26.86
N ASN A 532 12.95 -12.54 26.62
CA ASN A 532 13.69 -11.37 27.09
C ASN A 532 14.64 -10.82 26.01
N PRO A 533 14.15 -10.38 24.82
CA PRO A 533 14.96 -9.66 23.87
C PRO A 533 15.61 -8.41 24.47
N GLY A 534 16.84 -8.12 24.04
CA GLY A 534 17.58 -6.93 24.43
C GLY A 534 17.85 -6.01 23.25
N TYR A 535 17.73 -4.69 23.44
CA TYR A 535 18.24 -3.73 22.47
C TYR A 535 19.77 -3.63 22.59
N LEU A 536 20.48 -3.75 21.47
CA LEU A 536 21.94 -3.67 21.45
C LEU A 536 22.40 -2.27 21.06
N PHE A 537 21.96 -1.80 19.90
CA PHE A 537 22.27 -0.49 19.36
C PHE A 537 21.36 -0.17 18.18
N GLY A 538 21.38 1.09 17.76
CA GLY A 538 20.83 1.51 16.48
C GLY A 538 21.50 2.77 15.99
N PHE A 539 21.30 3.09 14.73
CA PHE A 539 21.79 4.33 14.15
C PHE A 539 20.79 4.88 13.16
N SER A 540 20.71 6.20 13.06
CA SER A 540 19.90 6.93 12.10
C SER A 540 20.76 7.96 11.40
N ASN A 541 20.66 8.03 10.09
CA ASN A 541 21.29 9.06 9.28
C ASN A 541 20.27 10.15 8.98
N ASN A 542 20.53 11.37 9.46
CA ASN A 542 19.80 12.56 9.07
C ASN A 542 20.62 13.36 8.04
N PRO A 543 20.39 13.16 6.73
CA PRO A 543 21.17 13.84 5.70
C PRO A 543 20.79 15.31 5.51
N ALA A 544 19.69 15.78 6.09
CA ALA A 544 19.37 17.21 6.06
C ALA A 544 20.36 18.00 6.92
N ASP A 545 20.72 17.44 8.08
CA ASP A 545 21.65 18.05 9.02
C ASP A 545 23.09 17.52 8.88
N GLY A 546 23.28 16.46 8.09
CA GLY A 546 24.58 15.82 7.90
C GLY A 546 25.05 15.05 9.14
N GLU A 547 24.12 14.59 9.97
CA GLU A 547 24.39 13.96 11.26
C GLU A 547 24.01 12.48 11.27
N VAL A 548 24.82 11.66 11.94
CA VAL A 548 24.49 10.27 12.26
C VAL A 548 24.23 10.19 13.76
N GLN A 549 23.01 9.86 14.12
CA GLN A 549 22.61 9.60 15.50
C GLN A 549 22.84 8.13 15.81
N CYS A 550 23.44 7.85 16.96
CA CYS A 550 23.64 6.49 17.46
C CYS A 550 22.90 6.34 18.78
N TRP A 551 22.18 5.23 18.94
CA TRP A 551 21.54 4.83 20.18
C TRP A 551 22.33 3.67 20.78
N ASP A 552 22.72 3.83 22.03
CA ASP A 552 23.29 2.74 22.82
C ASP A 552 22.20 1.78 23.33
N ALA A 553 22.57 0.80 24.15
CA ALA A 553 21.62 -0.18 24.70
C ALA A 553 20.46 0.45 25.51
N CYS A 554 20.59 1.71 25.95
CA CYS A 554 19.56 2.47 26.65
C CYS A 554 18.73 3.36 25.72
N GLY A 555 19.03 3.42 24.42
CA GLY A 555 18.39 4.39 23.54
C GLY A 555 18.81 5.82 23.83
N GLU A 556 19.98 6.04 24.45
CA GLU A 556 20.52 7.38 24.66
C GLU A 556 21.42 7.82 23.50
N TRP A 557 21.33 9.11 23.19
CA TRP A 557 22.23 9.80 22.27
C TRP A 557 23.42 10.35 23.09
N PRO A 558 24.69 10.10 22.70
CA PRO A 558 25.87 10.59 23.42
C PRO A 558 25.94 12.11 23.61
#